data_AF-A0A965KB75-F1
#
_entry.id   AF-A0A965KB75-F1
#
_cell.length_a   1.000
_cell.length_b   1.000
_cell.length_c   1.000
_cell.angle_alpha   90.00
_cell.angle_beta   90.00
_cell.angle_gamma   90.00
#
_symmetry.space_group_name_H-M   'P 1'
#
loop_
_entity.id
_entity.type
_entity.pdbx_description
1 polymer ?
#
loop_
_entity_poly.entity_id
_entity_poly.type
_entity_poly.pdbx_seq_one_letter_code
_entity_poly.pdbx_strand_id
1 'polypeptide(L)'
;MSPFRQTLWLTAGAVLVFGGLRSLPDKHCAFLHADHQPVLYNGVEFCGVNEEANYYHPQTMQFPVKLEIKIEGQGGHLKLLKEEGRPFTDYEMGISHTEKVHLHLRQVSGRVDYIHLHPQSMDEGVWEFTFPESFLAGNPGGDFQAFVDFVPLRTGRAMLAQSSAHWQRPPIVATPRTSRNQIKSLQMTTDKAGESAYIRVQLKSPQEPGTLKLMPIMGALGHAVLFGEAKENPGYAHIHPSFEGKEYDPQPTLSFRLRLPKAGHYDLWININDGAEDYLSAPITVKP
;
A
#
# COMPACT_ATOMS: atom_id res chain seq x y z
N MET A 1 -52.95 -9.04 -8.34
CA MET A 1 -52.48 -9.80 -7.15
C MET A 1 -52.91 -9.03 -5.90
N SER A 2 -53.03 -9.65 -4.72
CA SER A 2 -53.25 -8.87 -3.49
C SER A 2 -51.99 -8.11 -3.09
N PRO A 3 -52.09 -6.94 -2.42
CA PRO A 3 -50.92 -6.18 -1.96
C PRO A 3 -49.95 -7.04 -1.14
N PHE A 4 -50.47 -7.87 -0.23
CA PHE A 4 -49.69 -8.82 0.55
C PHE A 4 -48.85 -9.79 -0.31
N ARG A 5 -49.45 -10.38 -1.36
CA ARG A 5 -48.73 -11.27 -2.28
C ARG A 5 -47.66 -10.50 -3.07
N GLN A 6 -47.94 -9.26 -3.47
CA GLN A 6 -46.99 -8.42 -4.19
C GLN A 6 -45.78 -8.05 -3.30
N THR A 7 -46.01 -7.65 -2.04
CA THR A 7 -44.93 -7.44 -1.06
C THR A 7 -44.10 -8.71 -0.88
N LEU A 8 -44.73 -9.87 -0.70
CA LEU A 8 -44.03 -11.12 -0.45
C LEU A 8 -43.14 -11.53 -1.63
N TRP A 9 -43.60 -11.35 -2.88
CA TRP A 9 -42.79 -11.57 -4.08
C TRP A 9 -41.65 -10.56 -4.23
N LEU A 10 -41.87 -9.27 -3.95
CA LEU A 10 -40.81 -8.25 -4.01
C LEU A 10 -39.73 -8.49 -2.96
N THR A 11 -40.12 -8.83 -1.72
CA THR A 11 -39.18 -9.19 -0.64
C THR A 11 -38.41 -10.46 -0.99
N ALA A 12 -39.06 -11.51 -1.49
CA ALA A 12 -38.38 -12.74 -1.91
C ALA A 12 -37.39 -12.47 -3.05
N GLY A 13 -37.77 -11.66 -4.05
CA GLY A 13 -36.88 -11.23 -5.12
C GLY A 13 -35.67 -10.45 -4.61
N ALA A 14 -35.87 -9.50 -3.70
CA ALA A 14 -34.79 -8.71 -3.09
C ALA A 14 -33.83 -9.59 -2.26
N VAL A 15 -34.35 -10.55 -1.49
CA VAL A 15 -33.53 -11.51 -0.72
C VAL A 15 -32.72 -12.43 -1.65
N LEU A 16 -33.32 -12.92 -2.74
CA LEU A 16 -32.61 -13.73 -3.73
C LEU A 16 -31.53 -12.95 -4.47
N VAL A 17 -31.80 -11.69 -4.84
CA VAL A 17 -30.78 -10.81 -5.46
C VAL A 17 -29.67 -10.49 -4.47
N PHE A 18 -29.98 -10.17 -3.21
CA PHE A 18 -28.98 -9.94 -2.17
C PHE A 18 -28.10 -11.17 -1.93
N GLY A 19 -28.71 -12.36 -1.77
CA GLY A 19 -27.98 -13.62 -1.62
C GLY A 19 -27.12 -13.95 -2.83
N GLY A 20 -27.65 -13.76 -4.05
CA GLY A 20 -26.92 -13.94 -5.30
C GLY A 20 -25.71 -13.02 -5.41
N LEU A 21 -25.89 -11.70 -5.23
CA LEU A 21 -24.80 -10.72 -5.24
C LEU A 21 -23.74 -11.01 -4.18
N ARG A 22 -24.14 -11.44 -2.98
CA ARG A 22 -23.22 -11.79 -1.88
C ARG A 22 -22.54 -13.17 -2.05
N SER A 23 -23.01 -13.98 -3.00
CA SER A 23 -22.38 -15.27 -3.38
C SER A 23 -21.39 -15.14 -4.54
N LEU A 24 -21.29 -13.97 -5.17
CA LEU A 24 -20.27 -13.71 -6.19
C LEU A 24 -18.86 -13.77 -5.57
N PRO A 25 -17.88 -14.37 -6.26
CA PRO A 25 -16.50 -14.47 -5.77
C PRO A 25 -15.82 -13.09 -5.84
N ASP A 26 -15.97 -12.32 -4.77
CA ASP A 26 -15.41 -10.99 -4.58
C ASP A 26 -14.59 -11.02 -3.28
N LYS A 27 -13.34 -10.57 -3.35
CA LYS A 27 -12.31 -10.81 -2.33
C LYS A 27 -11.80 -9.50 -1.77
N HIS A 28 -11.23 -9.54 -0.56
CA HIS A 28 -10.81 -8.34 0.17
C HIS A 28 -9.97 -7.35 -0.65
N CYS A 29 -9.05 -7.81 -1.48
CA CYS A 29 -8.21 -6.93 -2.29
C CYS A 29 -8.57 -6.87 -3.76
N ALA A 30 -9.75 -7.36 -4.18
CA ALA A 30 -10.23 -7.36 -5.58
C ALA A 30 -10.01 -6.04 -6.32
N PHE A 31 -10.00 -4.93 -5.59
CA PHE A 31 -9.68 -3.59 -6.07
C PHE A 31 -8.17 -3.33 -6.28
N LEU A 32 -7.29 -3.68 -5.34
CA LEU A 32 -5.86 -3.34 -5.38
C LEU A 32 -5.08 -4.06 -6.48
N HIS A 33 -5.48 -5.28 -6.83
CA HIS A 33 -4.82 -6.10 -7.85
C HIS A 33 -5.75 -6.41 -9.03
N ALA A 34 -5.22 -6.77 -10.19
CA ALA A 34 -5.96 -7.18 -11.38
C ALA A 34 -6.20 -8.71 -11.43
N ASP A 35 -5.49 -9.47 -10.60
CA ASP A 35 -5.49 -10.93 -10.52
C ASP A 35 -5.30 -11.35 -9.05
N HIS A 36 -6.09 -12.31 -8.56
CA HIS A 36 -6.32 -12.56 -7.12
C HIS A 36 -6.25 -14.03 -6.73
N GLN A 37 -5.18 -14.41 -6.02
CA GLN A 37 -5.00 -15.75 -5.47
C GLN A 37 -4.93 -15.66 -3.93
N PRO A 38 -6.07 -15.76 -3.23
CA PRO A 38 -6.12 -15.60 -1.79
C PRO A 38 -5.32 -16.73 -1.14
N VAL A 39 -4.27 -16.34 -0.45
CA VAL A 39 -3.58 -17.21 0.50
C VAL A 39 -4.37 -17.18 1.80
N LEU A 40 -4.46 -18.30 2.51
CA LEU A 40 -5.02 -18.31 3.86
C LEU A 40 -3.86 -18.38 4.85
N TYR A 41 -3.60 -17.28 5.56
CA TYR A 41 -2.59 -17.24 6.62
C TYR A 41 -3.29 -17.14 7.98
N ASN A 42 -3.10 -18.16 8.83
CA ASN A 42 -3.75 -18.29 10.14
C ASN A 42 -5.29 -18.12 10.13
N GLY A 43 -5.95 -18.51 9.03
CA GLY A 43 -7.40 -18.40 8.87
C GLY A 43 -7.90 -17.03 8.40
N VAL A 44 -7.00 -16.07 8.15
CA VAL A 44 -7.31 -14.77 7.54
C VAL A 44 -7.12 -14.88 6.02
N GLU A 45 -8.02 -14.29 5.24
CA GLU A 45 -7.82 -14.10 3.80
C GLU A 45 -6.68 -13.09 3.58
N PHE A 46 -5.55 -13.62 3.13
CA PHE A 46 -4.35 -12.89 2.80
C PHE A 46 -4.35 -12.69 1.29
N CYS A 47 -4.61 -11.45 0.86
CA CYS A 47 -4.21 -11.00 -0.46
C CYS A 47 -2.70 -10.98 -0.49
N GLY A 48 -2.06 -11.71 -1.40
CA GLY A 48 -0.63 -11.60 -1.53
C GLY A 48 0.07 -12.84 -2.06
N VAL A 49 1.21 -12.53 -2.67
CA VAL A 49 2.09 -13.36 -3.48
C VAL A 49 1.52 -13.70 -4.88
N ASN A 50 2.26 -13.28 -5.90
CA ASN A 50 1.96 -13.43 -7.34
C ASN A 50 0.79 -12.59 -7.92
N GLU A 51 0.22 -11.67 -7.14
CA GLU A 51 -0.87 -10.78 -7.58
C GLU A 51 -0.37 -9.60 -8.43
N GLU A 52 -1.18 -9.19 -9.42
CA GLU A 52 -0.85 -8.04 -10.30
C GLU A 52 -1.37 -6.74 -9.71
N ALA A 53 -0.52 -5.91 -9.09
CA ALA A 53 -0.98 -4.62 -8.58
C ALA A 53 -1.49 -3.68 -9.70
N ASN A 54 -2.42 -2.80 -9.34
CA ASN A 54 -2.86 -1.67 -10.17
C ASN A 54 -2.35 -0.34 -9.62
N TYR A 55 -2.24 0.65 -10.49
CA TYR A 55 -1.89 2.02 -10.13
C TYR A 55 -3.14 2.90 -10.02
N TYR A 56 -3.32 3.56 -8.87
CA TYR A 56 -4.53 4.31 -8.56
C TYR A 56 -4.27 5.74 -8.12
N HIS A 57 -5.20 6.62 -8.51
CA HIS A 57 -5.31 7.98 -7.98
C HIS A 57 -6.60 8.07 -7.14
N PRO A 58 -6.54 7.98 -5.80
CA PRO A 58 -7.76 7.84 -4.99
C PRO A 58 -8.74 9.02 -5.12
N GLN A 59 -8.26 10.21 -5.52
CA GLN A 59 -9.08 11.40 -5.79
C GLN A 59 -10.02 11.25 -7.00
N THR A 60 -9.63 10.47 -8.01
CA THR A 60 -10.48 10.17 -9.18
C THR A 60 -11.33 8.92 -8.98
N MET A 61 -10.97 8.04 -8.05
CA MET A 61 -11.78 6.86 -7.69
C MET A 61 -12.97 7.17 -6.77
N GLN A 62 -12.98 8.35 -6.11
CA GLN A 62 -14.10 8.86 -5.31
C GLN A 62 -14.64 7.85 -4.28
N PHE A 63 -13.74 7.20 -3.53
CA PHE A 63 -14.17 6.35 -2.41
C PHE A 63 -14.94 7.17 -1.35
N PRO A 64 -15.95 6.58 -0.68
CA PRO A 64 -16.77 7.23 0.35
C PRO A 64 -16.04 7.33 1.70
N VAL A 65 -14.78 7.80 1.67
CA VAL A 65 -13.90 7.94 2.82
C VAL A 65 -13.07 9.23 2.72
N LYS A 66 -12.99 9.98 3.83
CA LYS A 66 -12.08 11.11 4.02
C LYS A 66 -10.95 10.71 4.96
N LEU A 67 -9.71 10.96 4.57
CA LEU A 67 -8.54 10.85 5.44
C LEU A 67 -8.25 12.19 6.11
N GLU A 68 -8.37 12.22 7.43
CA GLU A 68 -7.80 13.28 8.27
C GLU A 68 -6.52 12.74 8.91
N ILE A 69 -5.42 13.46 8.80
CA ILE A 69 -4.11 13.03 9.32
C ILE A 69 -3.35 14.24 9.85
N LYS A 70 -2.65 14.05 10.97
CA LYS A 70 -1.79 15.04 11.59
C LYS A 70 -0.47 14.37 11.96
N ILE A 71 0.65 15.00 11.61
CA ILE A 71 2.00 14.55 11.97
C ILE A 71 2.54 15.51 13.04
N GLU A 72 2.93 14.99 14.19
CA GLU A 72 3.45 15.79 15.31
C GLU A 72 4.49 15.03 16.14
N GLY A 73 5.47 15.76 16.67
CA GLY A 73 6.56 15.16 17.44
C GLY A 73 7.36 14.14 16.63
N GLN A 74 7.29 12.87 17.05
CA GLN A 74 7.96 11.73 16.43
C GLN A 74 7.00 10.78 15.69
N GLY A 75 5.75 11.17 15.47
CA GLY A 75 4.72 10.32 14.89
C GLY A 75 3.51 11.11 14.44
N GLY A 76 2.33 10.58 14.66
CA GLY A 76 1.08 11.26 14.35
C GLY A 76 -0.15 10.40 14.56
N HIS A 77 -1.29 10.95 14.18
CA HIS A 77 -2.57 10.28 14.23
C HIS A 77 -3.38 10.51 12.95
N LEU A 78 -4.27 9.58 12.64
CA LEU A 78 -5.23 9.71 11.56
C LEU A 78 -6.64 9.24 11.97
N LYS A 79 -7.63 9.70 11.21
CA LYS A 79 -8.99 9.20 11.18
C LYS A 79 -9.40 8.93 9.74
N LEU A 80 -10.01 7.77 9.50
CA LEU A 80 -10.72 7.45 8.28
C LEU A 80 -12.20 7.69 8.53
N LEU A 81 -12.76 8.75 7.95
CA LEU A 81 -14.16 9.15 8.16
C LEU A 81 -15.04 8.69 6.99
N LYS A 82 -16.21 8.15 7.31
CA LYS A 82 -17.28 7.83 6.35
C LYS A 82 -17.93 9.13 5.84
N GLU A 83 -18.76 9.05 4.80
CA GLU A 83 -19.51 10.20 4.26
C GLU A 83 -20.31 10.97 5.33
N GLU A 84 -20.89 10.27 6.31
CA GLU A 84 -21.62 10.90 7.42
C GLU A 84 -20.71 11.51 8.51
N GLY A 85 -19.40 11.58 8.30
CA GLY A 85 -18.41 12.13 9.24
C GLY A 85 -18.04 11.23 10.41
N ARG A 86 -18.66 10.05 10.56
CA ARG A 86 -18.29 9.08 11.60
C ARG A 86 -17.00 8.34 11.23
N PRO A 87 -16.05 8.13 12.15
CA PRO A 87 -14.85 7.35 11.88
C PRO A 87 -15.17 5.87 11.65
N PHE A 88 -14.30 5.20 10.91
CA PHE A 88 -14.15 3.74 10.95
C PHE A 88 -13.39 3.34 12.23
N THR A 89 -13.98 2.44 13.01
CA THR A 89 -13.36 1.91 14.25
C THR A 89 -12.67 0.58 13.99
N ASP A 90 -11.81 0.16 14.93
CA ASP A 90 -11.03 -1.09 14.86
C ASP A 90 -11.84 -2.33 14.45
N TYR A 91 -13.01 -2.51 15.06
CA TYR A 91 -13.90 -3.65 14.83
C TYR A 91 -14.67 -3.59 13.50
N GLU A 92 -14.57 -2.49 12.75
CA GLU A 92 -15.10 -2.38 11.38
C GLU A 92 -14.05 -2.67 10.31
N MET A 93 -12.77 -2.79 10.69
CA MET A 93 -11.65 -3.03 9.77
C MET A 93 -11.19 -4.48 9.79
N GLY A 94 -11.08 -5.06 8.60
CA GLY A 94 -10.47 -6.35 8.34
C GLY A 94 -8.96 -6.25 8.26
N ILE A 95 -8.31 -7.40 8.41
CA ILE A 95 -6.86 -7.53 8.26
C ILE A 95 -6.55 -7.77 6.78
N SER A 96 -5.61 -7.01 6.22
CA SER A 96 -4.98 -7.19 4.92
C SER A 96 -3.47 -7.14 5.10
N HIS A 97 -2.71 -8.06 4.51
CA HIS A 97 -1.23 -8.04 4.59
C HIS A 97 -0.73 -8.02 6.06
N THR A 98 -1.32 -8.89 6.89
CA THR A 98 -1.19 -8.97 8.37
C THR A 98 -1.64 -7.77 9.21
N GLU A 99 -2.02 -6.64 8.62
CA GLU A 99 -2.34 -5.39 9.34
C GLU A 99 -3.73 -4.84 8.98
N LYS A 100 -4.27 -3.86 9.73
CA LYS A 100 -5.60 -3.28 9.44
C LYS A 100 -5.56 -2.02 8.57
N VAL A 101 -4.50 -1.23 8.71
CA VAL A 101 -4.32 0.07 8.04
C VAL A 101 -2.90 0.15 7.51
N HIS A 102 -2.76 0.37 6.20
CA HIS A 102 -1.47 0.64 5.56
C HIS A 102 -1.37 2.13 5.27
N LEU A 103 -0.48 2.82 5.99
CA LEU A 103 -0.20 4.24 5.79
C LEU A 103 1.09 4.39 4.97
N HIS A 104 0.95 4.99 3.79
CA HIS A 104 2.05 5.32 2.89
C HIS A 104 2.28 6.83 2.92
N LEU A 105 3.41 7.26 3.48
CA LEU A 105 3.79 8.67 3.58
C LEU A 105 4.94 8.96 2.61
N ARG A 106 4.66 9.64 1.50
CA ARG A 106 5.68 10.17 0.58
C ARG A 106 5.99 11.62 0.94
N GLN A 107 7.22 11.89 1.33
CA GLN A 107 7.69 13.24 1.63
C GLN A 107 8.03 13.96 0.31
N VAL A 108 7.46 15.15 0.12
CA VAL A 108 7.57 15.95 -1.11
C VAL A 108 8.23 17.31 -0.92
N SER A 109 8.51 17.72 0.33
CA SER A 109 9.36 18.87 0.64
C SER A 109 10.29 18.59 1.83
N GLY A 110 11.39 19.35 1.93
CA GLY A 110 12.45 19.13 2.91
C GLY A 110 13.42 18.00 2.51
N ARG A 111 12.91 16.77 2.33
CA ARG A 111 13.66 15.60 1.85
C ARG A 111 12.77 14.76 0.94
N VAL A 112 13.32 14.20 -0.15
CA VAL A 112 12.66 13.13 -0.90
C VAL A 112 12.80 11.85 -0.09
N ASP A 113 11.70 11.35 0.46
CA ASP A 113 11.68 10.16 1.31
C ASP A 113 10.30 9.49 1.27
N TYR A 114 10.23 8.25 1.78
CA TYR A 114 9.00 7.48 1.87
C TYR A 114 9.02 6.57 3.10
N ILE A 115 7.88 6.40 3.77
CA ILE A 115 7.73 5.35 4.78
C ILE A 115 6.37 4.65 4.70
N HIS A 116 6.39 3.34 4.94
CA HIS A 116 5.22 2.49 5.17
C HIS A 116 5.06 2.33 6.67
N LEU A 117 3.87 2.62 7.20
CA LEU A 117 3.55 2.48 8.62
C LEU A 117 2.23 1.72 8.77
N HIS A 118 2.06 1.08 9.92
CA HIS A 118 0.82 0.41 10.33
C HIS A 118 0.28 1.11 11.58
N PRO A 119 -0.58 2.12 11.41
CA PRO A 119 -1.22 2.79 12.53
C PRO A 119 -1.99 1.78 13.40
N GLN A 120 -1.85 1.89 14.71
CA GLN A 120 -2.57 1.07 15.68
C GLN A 120 -3.84 1.79 16.13
N SER A 121 -4.93 1.06 16.34
CA SER A 121 -6.18 1.69 16.80
C SER A 121 -6.05 2.16 18.24
N MET A 122 -6.49 3.40 18.45
CA MET A 122 -6.79 3.98 19.75
C MET A 122 -8.32 4.03 19.93
N ASP A 123 -8.80 4.80 20.91
CA ASP A 123 -10.23 5.05 21.11
C ASP A 123 -10.86 5.87 19.98
N GLU A 124 -12.19 5.79 19.87
CA GLU A 124 -13.03 6.61 18.97
C GLU A 124 -12.62 6.62 17.48
N GLY A 125 -11.97 5.54 17.01
CA GLY A 125 -11.51 5.43 15.62
C GLY A 125 -10.37 6.38 15.26
N VAL A 126 -9.62 6.85 16.26
CA VAL A 126 -8.27 7.39 16.09
C VAL A 126 -7.31 6.24 15.83
N TRP A 127 -6.35 6.45 14.93
CA TRP A 127 -5.26 5.52 14.66
C TRP A 127 -3.93 6.24 14.85
N GLU A 128 -3.05 5.73 15.70
CA GLU A 128 -1.75 6.33 16.05
C GLU A 128 -0.59 5.63 15.34
N PHE A 129 0.41 6.39 14.90
CA PHE A 129 1.64 5.85 14.31
C PHE A 129 2.87 6.59 14.84
N THR A 130 4.01 5.90 14.87
CA THR A 130 5.31 6.44 15.28
C THR A 130 6.34 6.21 14.18
N PHE A 131 7.21 7.19 13.93
CA PHE A 131 8.32 7.02 13.01
C PHE A 131 9.49 6.26 13.67
N PRO A 132 10.12 5.30 12.99
CA PRO A 132 11.35 4.69 13.46
C PRO A 132 12.50 5.71 13.47
N GLU A 133 13.49 5.51 14.35
CA GLU A 133 14.65 6.39 14.47
C GLU A 133 15.39 6.61 13.14
N SER A 134 15.44 5.58 12.29
CA SER A 134 16.03 5.64 10.94
C SER A 134 15.34 6.63 10.00
N PHE A 135 14.04 6.88 10.21
CA PHE A 135 13.28 7.89 9.47
C PHE A 135 13.43 9.27 10.12
N LEU A 136 13.41 9.34 11.46
CA LEU A 136 13.60 10.58 12.22
C LEU A 136 15.00 11.21 12.02
N ALA A 137 16.03 10.38 11.82
CA ALA A 137 17.41 10.81 11.65
C ALA A 137 17.59 11.69 10.40
N GLY A 138 18.09 12.91 10.60
CA GLY A 138 18.39 13.87 9.54
C GLY A 138 17.19 14.36 8.71
N ASN A 139 15.96 14.03 9.10
CA ASN A 139 14.76 14.45 8.38
C ASN A 139 14.35 15.87 8.79
N PRO A 140 14.32 16.86 7.89
CA PRO A 140 13.96 18.24 8.24
C PRO A 140 12.46 18.45 8.52
N GLY A 141 11.61 17.43 8.35
CA GLY A 141 10.17 17.63 8.24
C GLY A 141 9.80 18.22 6.88
N GLY A 142 8.60 18.80 6.78
CA GLY A 142 8.03 19.31 5.54
C GLY A 142 6.71 18.63 5.16
N ASP A 143 6.39 18.66 3.88
CA ASP A 143 5.09 18.27 3.34
C ASP A 143 5.08 16.81 2.87
N PHE A 144 3.95 16.15 3.08
CA PHE A 144 3.71 14.75 2.78
C PHE A 144 2.45 14.57 1.93
N GLN A 145 2.53 13.69 0.94
CA GLN A 145 1.36 13.01 0.39
C GLN A 145 1.12 11.76 1.24
N ALA A 146 -0.04 11.68 1.88
CA ALA A 146 -0.45 10.52 2.68
C ALA A 146 -1.47 9.71 1.89
N PHE A 147 -1.19 8.44 1.64
CA PHE A 147 -2.12 7.48 1.06
C PHE A 147 -2.41 6.40 2.09
N VAL A 148 -3.65 5.92 2.13
CA VAL A 148 -4.06 4.83 3.03
C VAL A 148 -4.90 3.81 2.28
N ASP A 149 -4.51 2.53 2.38
CA ASP A 149 -5.35 1.39 2.05
C ASP A 149 -5.75 0.59 3.30
N PHE A 150 -7.02 0.16 3.32
CA PHE A 150 -7.66 -0.57 4.40
C PHE A 150 -8.91 -1.30 3.87
N VAL A 151 -9.39 -2.32 4.58
CA VAL A 151 -10.55 -3.14 4.15
C VAL A 151 -11.67 -3.06 5.19
N PRO A 152 -12.80 -2.36 4.94
CA PRO A 152 -13.94 -2.43 5.86
C PRO A 152 -14.63 -3.79 5.80
N LEU A 153 -14.83 -4.44 6.94
CA LEU A 153 -15.49 -5.76 7.06
C LEU A 153 -16.91 -5.78 6.45
N ARG A 154 -17.62 -4.64 6.51
CA ARG A 154 -18.96 -4.51 5.94
C ARG A 154 -18.98 -4.68 4.41
N THR A 155 -17.94 -4.20 3.73
CA THR A 155 -17.83 -4.29 2.27
C THR A 155 -16.97 -5.45 1.80
N GLY A 156 -15.99 -5.89 2.60
CA GLY A 156 -15.03 -6.92 2.20
C GLY A 156 -14.23 -6.50 0.96
N ARG A 157 -13.92 -5.20 0.85
CA ARG A 157 -13.23 -4.58 -0.29
C ARG A 157 -12.28 -3.51 0.20
N ALA A 158 -11.06 -3.50 -0.32
CA ALA A 158 -10.10 -2.43 -0.11
C ALA A 158 -10.68 -1.08 -0.54
N MET A 159 -10.50 -0.07 0.31
CA MET A 159 -10.78 1.32 0.02
C MET A 159 -9.49 2.12 0.06
N LEU A 160 -9.38 3.11 -0.84
CA LEU A 160 -8.27 4.04 -0.86
C LEU A 160 -8.69 5.41 -0.33
N ALA A 161 -7.90 5.96 0.57
CA ALA A 161 -8.00 7.35 1.00
C ALA A 161 -6.68 8.07 0.72
N GLN A 162 -6.71 9.39 0.54
CA GLN A 162 -5.48 10.19 0.57
C GLN A 162 -5.72 11.57 1.17
N SER A 163 -4.64 12.19 1.62
CA SER A 163 -4.64 13.55 2.18
C SER A 163 -3.24 14.16 2.05
N SER A 164 -3.09 15.41 2.45
CA SER A 164 -1.80 16.08 2.61
C SER A 164 -1.54 16.34 4.09
N ALA A 165 -0.31 16.11 4.55
CA ALA A 165 0.12 16.45 5.90
C ALA A 165 1.36 17.35 5.88
N HIS A 166 1.52 18.19 6.90
CA HIS A 166 2.72 18.97 7.12
C HIS A 166 3.33 18.58 8.48
N TRP A 167 4.62 18.25 8.49
CA TRP A 167 5.37 17.94 9.71
C TRP A 167 6.35 19.08 10.02
N GLN A 168 5.96 19.96 10.94
CA GLN A 168 6.86 21.00 11.42
C GLN A 168 7.92 20.38 12.34
N ARG A 169 9.20 20.60 12.00
CA ARG A 169 10.34 20.34 12.90
C ARG A 169 11.16 21.63 13.11
N PRO A 170 12.04 21.67 14.12
CA PRO A 170 13.12 22.65 14.16
C PRO A 170 13.97 22.57 12.88
N PRO A 171 14.43 23.70 12.30
CA PRO A 171 15.28 23.68 11.12
C PRO A 171 16.57 22.89 11.36
N ILE A 172 16.82 21.88 10.53
CA ILE A 172 18.08 21.13 10.48
C ILE A 172 18.55 21.02 9.03
N VAL A 173 19.85 20.75 8.83
CA VAL A 173 20.36 20.37 7.51
C VAL A 173 19.80 18.99 7.17
N ALA A 174 19.02 18.91 6.10
CA ALA A 174 18.47 17.67 5.60
C ALA A 174 19.60 16.75 5.12
N THR A 175 19.62 15.50 5.60
CA THR A 175 20.49 14.45 5.03
C THR A 175 19.63 13.41 4.31
N PRO A 176 20.01 12.97 3.09
CA PRO A 176 19.35 11.83 2.44
C PRO A 176 19.32 10.62 3.37
N ARG A 177 18.18 9.90 3.43
CA ARG A 177 18.13 8.61 4.12
C ARG A 177 18.81 7.59 3.22
N THR A 178 19.98 7.11 3.64
CA THR A 178 20.79 6.16 2.86
C THR A 178 20.40 4.74 3.24
N SER A 179 19.98 3.94 2.25
CA SER A 179 19.79 2.50 2.40
C SER A 179 21.10 1.80 2.79
N ARG A 180 21.03 0.77 3.64
CA ARG A 180 22.20 -0.08 3.90
C ARG A 180 22.45 -1.00 2.70
N ASN A 181 21.38 -1.60 2.19
CA ASN A 181 21.39 -2.51 1.06
C ASN A 181 21.43 -1.76 -0.28
N GLN A 182 21.77 -2.48 -1.36
CA GLN A 182 21.90 -1.89 -2.70
C GLN A 182 21.06 -2.65 -3.73
N ILE A 183 20.41 -1.90 -4.63
CA ILE A 183 19.85 -2.45 -5.87
C ILE A 183 21.03 -2.71 -6.81
N LYS A 184 21.30 -3.98 -7.11
CA LYS A 184 22.34 -4.42 -8.05
C LYS A 184 21.89 -4.33 -9.50
N SER A 185 20.61 -4.63 -9.76
CA SER A 185 19.98 -4.41 -11.07
C SER A 185 18.46 -4.34 -10.94
N LEU A 186 17.83 -3.55 -11.80
CA LEU A 186 16.38 -3.52 -12.01
C LEU A 186 16.10 -3.90 -13.46
N GLN A 187 15.16 -4.80 -13.69
CA GLN A 187 14.76 -5.27 -15.02
C GLN A 187 13.23 -5.31 -15.12
N MET A 188 12.68 -4.82 -16.23
CA MET A 188 11.23 -4.84 -16.49
C MET A 188 10.97 -5.69 -17.74
N THR A 189 9.93 -6.55 -17.73
CA THR A 189 9.57 -7.36 -18.91
C THR A 189 9.01 -6.53 -20.07
N THR A 190 8.44 -5.36 -19.75
CA THR A 190 7.97 -4.33 -20.67
C THR A 190 7.99 -2.99 -19.93
N ASP A 191 8.09 -1.90 -20.66
CA ASP A 191 8.03 -0.53 -20.14
C ASP A 191 6.83 0.27 -20.69
N LYS A 192 5.90 -0.39 -21.40
CA LYS A 192 4.77 0.28 -22.06
C LYS A 192 3.56 0.48 -21.16
N ALA A 193 2.90 1.63 -21.33
CA ALA A 193 1.70 2.01 -20.61
C ALA A 193 0.56 1.02 -20.85
N GLY A 194 -0.07 0.55 -19.78
CA GLY A 194 -1.13 -0.45 -19.89
C GLY A 194 -0.67 -1.79 -20.47
N GLU A 195 0.60 -2.18 -20.33
CA GLU A 195 1.01 -3.57 -20.35
C GLU A 195 1.26 -4.07 -18.91
N SER A 196 1.23 -5.39 -18.70
CA SER A 196 1.49 -6.00 -17.39
C SER A 196 2.97 -6.38 -17.30
N ALA A 197 3.69 -5.77 -16.36
CA ALA A 197 5.13 -5.91 -16.22
C ALA A 197 5.52 -6.68 -14.94
N TYR A 198 6.52 -7.54 -15.05
CA TYR A 198 7.31 -7.98 -13.90
C TYR A 198 8.53 -7.06 -13.75
N ILE A 199 8.60 -6.35 -12.62
CA ILE A 199 9.72 -5.51 -12.22
C ILE A 199 10.60 -6.35 -11.29
N ARG A 200 11.70 -6.88 -11.81
CA ARG A 200 12.66 -7.71 -11.05
C ARG A 200 13.77 -6.83 -10.51
N VAL A 201 13.94 -6.85 -9.19
CA VAL A 201 14.96 -6.09 -8.47
C VAL A 201 15.90 -7.06 -7.78
N GLN A 202 17.14 -7.16 -8.28
CA GLN A 202 18.19 -7.90 -7.61
C GLN A 202 18.83 -7.01 -6.54
N LEU A 203 18.86 -7.51 -5.31
CA LEU A 203 19.40 -6.84 -4.14
C LEU A 203 20.76 -7.46 -3.75
N LYS A 204 21.57 -6.70 -3.02
CA LYS A 204 22.78 -7.20 -2.34
C LYS A 204 23.05 -6.43 -1.05
N SER A 205 23.70 -7.11 -0.10
CA SER A 205 24.31 -6.49 1.08
C SER A 205 25.54 -5.67 0.67
N PRO A 206 25.89 -4.58 1.38
CA PRO A 206 27.14 -3.84 1.15
C PRO A 206 28.37 -4.55 1.72
N GLN A 207 28.19 -5.56 2.58
CA GLN A 207 29.26 -6.32 3.22
C GLN A 207 29.66 -7.52 2.37
N GLU A 208 30.95 -7.71 2.09
CA GLU A 208 31.45 -8.92 1.42
C GLU A 208 31.17 -10.19 2.27
N PRO A 209 30.68 -11.31 1.69
CA PRO A 209 30.59 -11.65 0.27
C PRO A 209 29.31 -11.19 -0.46
N GLY A 210 28.62 -10.17 0.04
CA GLY A 210 27.43 -9.55 -0.56
C GLY A 210 26.11 -10.24 -0.19
N THR A 211 26.15 -11.22 0.72
CA THR A 211 24.99 -12.04 1.10
C THR A 211 23.93 -11.23 1.86
N LEU A 212 22.70 -11.28 1.40
CA LEU A 212 21.52 -10.66 2.00
C LEU A 212 20.46 -11.73 2.27
N LYS A 213 20.07 -11.90 3.54
CA LYS A 213 18.99 -12.83 3.93
C LYS A 213 17.74 -12.03 4.27
N LEU A 214 16.76 -12.06 3.38
CA LEU A 214 15.47 -11.42 3.61
C LEU A 214 14.69 -12.15 4.72
N MET A 215 14.00 -11.37 5.54
CA MET A 215 13.04 -11.81 6.54
C MET A 215 11.64 -11.29 6.17
N PRO A 216 10.57 -12.00 6.54
CA PRO A 216 9.23 -11.50 6.32
C PRO A 216 8.97 -10.15 7.01
N ILE A 217 8.25 -9.28 6.32
CA ILE A 217 7.62 -8.04 6.78
C ILE A 217 6.20 -8.03 6.18
N MET A 218 5.17 -7.76 6.98
CA MET A 218 3.75 -7.86 6.57
C MET A 218 3.36 -9.21 5.90
N GLY A 219 4.07 -10.30 6.22
CA GLY A 219 3.85 -11.63 5.61
C GLY A 219 4.53 -11.89 4.25
N ALA A 220 5.31 -10.94 3.71
CA ALA A 220 6.09 -11.13 2.47
C ALA A 220 7.58 -10.76 2.65
N LEU A 221 8.46 -11.16 1.72
CA LEU A 221 9.92 -10.90 1.83
C LEU A 221 10.34 -9.46 1.48
N GLY A 222 9.36 -8.59 1.29
CA GLY A 222 9.52 -7.18 0.97
C GLY A 222 8.21 -6.65 0.39
N HIS A 223 8.08 -5.33 0.32
CA HIS A 223 6.94 -4.63 -0.28
C HIS A 223 7.49 -3.56 -1.21
N ALA A 224 6.75 -3.23 -2.27
CA ALA A 224 7.07 -2.08 -3.11
C ALA A 224 5.90 -1.12 -3.22
N VAL A 225 6.20 0.16 -3.39
CA VAL A 225 5.23 1.16 -3.78
C VAL A 225 5.77 1.94 -4.98
N LEU A 226 4.93 2.15 -5.98
CA LEU A 226 5.24 3.03 -7.10
C LEU A 226 4.49 4.35 -6.92
N PHE A 227 5.20 5.46 -6.78
CA PHE A 227 4.60 6.81 -6.84
C PHE A 227 4.84 7.42 -8.22
N GLY A 228 3.85 8.17 -8.73
CA GLY A 228 4.07 9.01 -9.92
C GLY A 228 4.38 10.45 -9.56
N GLU A 229 4.84 11.25 -10.51
CA GLU A 229 5.05 12.68 -10.30
C GLU A 229 3.73 13.38 -9.94
N ALA A 230 3.71 14.08 -8.80
CA ALA A 230 2.49 14.56 -8.15
C ALA A 230 1.61 15.52 -9.00
N LYS A 231 2.14 16.09 -10.08
CA LYS A 231 1.42 16.96 -11.03
C LYS A 231 0.99 16.25 -12.31
N GLU A 232 1.83 15.36 -12.84
CA GLU A 232 1.62 14.74 -14.15
C GLU A 232 0.89 13.41 -14.05
N ASN A 233 1.31 12.60 -13.08
CA ASN A 233 0.80 11.27 -12.78
C ASN A 233 0.60 11.15 -11.25
N PRO A 234 -0.41 11.82 -10.67
CA PRO A 234 -0.71 11.67 -9.25
C PRO A 234 -1.29 10.28 -8.97
N GLY A 235 -0.85 9.65 -7.88
CA GLY A 235 -1.32 8.33 -7.47
C GLY A 235 -0.20 7.43 -6.94
N TYR A 236 -0.58 6.21 -6.58
CA TYR A 236 0.33 5.17 -6.13
C TYR A 236 -0.15 3.76 -6.52
N ALA A 237 0.77 2.79 -6.52
CA ALA A 237 0.47 1.36 -6.54
C ALA A 237 1.15 0.70 -5.35
N HIS A 238 0.39 0.00 -4.49
CA HIS A 238 0.93 -0.87 -3.44
C HIS A 238 1.14 -2.26 -4.04
N ILE A 239 2.38 -2.78 -4.04
CA ILE A 239 2.79 -3.95 -4.82
C ILE A 239 3.47 -4.98 -3.92
N HIS A 240 2.99 -6.22 -4.02
CA HIS A 240 3.53 -7.38 -3.31
C HIS A 240 4.47 -8.18 -4.22
N PRO A 241 5.46 -8.88 -3.66
CA PRO A 241 6.36 -9.69 -4.45
C PRO A 241 5.65 -10.94 -4.98
N SER A 242 5.91 -11.23 -6.25
CA SER A 242 5.75 -12.54 -6.87
C SER A 242 6.97 -13.41 -6.54
N PHE A 243 6.75 -14.69 -6.31
CA PHE A 243 7.82 -15.66 -6.07
C PHE A 243 8.22 -16.34 -7.38
N GLU A 244 9.44 -16.05 -7.83
CA GLU A 244 10.09 -16.66 -9.00
C GLU A 244 11.28 -17.56 -8.62
N GLY A 245 11.48 -17.81 -7.33
CA GLY A 245 12.43 -18.81 -6.81
C GLY A 245 13.85 -18.29 -6.62
N LYS A 246 14.02 -16.97 -6.50
CA LYS A 246 15.31 -16.28 -6.32
C LYS A 246 15.36 -15.39 -5.08
N GLU A 247 14.34 -15.44 -4.24
CA GLU A 247 14.16 -14.56 -3.09
C GLU A 247 15.02 -14.97 -1.88
N TYR A 248 15.56 -16.20 -1.93
CA TYR A 248 16.46 -16.78 -0.91
C TYR A 248 17.89 -16.99 -1.42
N ASP A 249 18.20 -16.55 -2.66
CA ASP A 249 19.57 -16.51 -3.17
C ASP A 249 20.43 -15.56 -2.30
N PRO A 250 21.77 -15.73 -2.24
CA PRO A 250 22.64 -14.79 -1.52
C PRO A 250 22.53 -13.34 -2.01
N GLN A 251 22.16 -13.11 -3.27
CA GLN A 251 21.83 -11.80 -3.82
C GLN A 251 20.38 -11.86 -4.34
N PRO A 252 19.41 -11.74 -3.44
CA PRO A 252 18.04 -12.15 -3.70
C PRO A 252 17.39 -11.23 -4.73
N THR A 253 16.52 -11.80 -5.55
CA THR A 253 15.72 -11.05 -6.52
C THR A 253 14.27 -11.04 -6.07
N LEU A 254 13.72 -9.87 -5.79
CA LEU A 254 12.29 -9.67 -5.60
C LEU A 254 11.67 -9.31 -6.95
N SER A 255 10.51 -9.88 -7.26
CA SER A 255 9.79 -9.64 -8.51
C SER A 255 8.44 -9.00 -8.20
N PHE A 256 8.11 -7.87 -8.83
CA PHE A 256 6.86 -7.14 -8.55
C PHE A 256 6.01 -7.10 -9.82
N ARG A 257 4.81 -7.69 -9.78
CA ARG A 257 3.88 -7.71 -10.92
C ARG A 257 2.97 -6.48 -10.85
N LEU A 258 3.04 -5.63 -11.87
CA LEU A 258 2.33 -4.35 -11.93
C LEU A 258 1.69 -4.15 -13.30
N ARG A 259 0.42 -3.76 -13.31
CA ARG A 259 -0.23 -3.16 -14.48
C ARG A 259 0.32 -1.75 -14.67
N LEU A 260 1.14 -1.53 -15.70
CA LEU A 260 1.84 -0.26 -15.85
C LEU A 260 0.85 0.91 -16.05
N PRO A 261 1.08 2.06 -15.37
CA PRO A 261 0.24 3.25 -15.49
C PRO A 261 0.39 3.92 -16.88
N LYS A 262 -0.02 5.19 -16.99
CA LYS A 262 0.23 6.00 -18.18
C LYS A 262 1.73 6.24 -18.37
N ALA A 263 2.11 6.74 -19.55
CA ALA A 263 3.49 7.14 -19.81
C ALA A 263 3.92 8.29 -18.87
N GLY A 264 5.17 8.26 -18.42
CA GLY A 264 5.73 9.23 -17.48
C GLY A 264 6.83 8.66 -16.59
N HIS A 265 7.27 9.46 -15.62
CA HIS A 265 8.28 9.10 -14.63
C HIS A 265 7.65 8.75 -13.28
N TYR A 266 8.26 7.77 -12.61
CA TYR A 266 7.76 7.17 -11.37
C TYR A 266 8.92 6.82 -10.44
N ASP A 267 8.69 6.95 -9.13
CA ASP A 267 9.60 6.49 -8.09
C ASP A 267 9.14 5.12 -7.57
N LEU A 268 9.89 4.05 -7.84
CA LEU A 268 9.72 2.78 -7.15
C LEU A 268 10.46 2.84 -5.82
N TRP A 269 9.74 2.64 -4.72
CA TRP A 269 10.31 2.39 -3.40
C TRP A 269 10.10 0.94 -3.00
N ILE A 270 11.08 0.39 -2.29
CA ILE A 270 11.14 -1.03 -1.91
C ILE A 270 11.50 -1.09 -0.44
N ASN A 271 10.59 -1.59 0.37
CA ASN A 271 10.80 -1.86 1.79
C ASN A 271 11.14 -3.34 1.98
N ILE A 272 12.26 -3.62 2.64
CA ILE A 272 12.71 -4.97 2.97
C ILE A 272 13.07 -5.05 4.45
N ASN A 273 13.20 -6.28 4.95
CA ASN A 273 13.74 -6.57 6.27
C ASN A 273 14.85 -7.62 6.14
N ASP A 274 16.00 -7.39 6.77
CA ASP A 274 17.14 -8.34 6.85
C ASP A 274 17.55 -8.67 8.29
N GLY A 275 16.70 -8.31 9.26
CA GLY A 275 17.04 -8.19 10.68
C GLY A 275 16.90 -6.74 11.17
N ALA A 276 16.97 -5.78 10.25
CA ALA A 276 16.40 -4.44 10.41
C ALA A 276 15.69 -4.02 9.12
N GLU A 277 14.68 -3.16 9.24
CA GLU A 277 14.03 -2.57 8.06
C GLU A 277 15.01 -1.73 7.24
N ASP A 278 14.81 -1.74 5.92
CA ASP A 278 15.54 -0.93 4.96
C ASP A 278 14.61 -0.47 3.84
N TYR A 279 14.97 0.65 3.21
CA TYR A 279 14.16 1.31 2.18
C TYR A 279 15.04 1.72 1.01
N LEU A 280 14.88 1.03 -0.12
CA LEU A 280 15.58 1.32 -1.37
C LEU A 280 14.65 2.06 -2.32
N SER A 281 15.22 2.80 -3.27
CA SER A 281 14.45 3.45 -4.34
C SER A 281 15.14 3.35 -5.70
N ALA A 282 14.35 3.28 -6.77
CA ALA A 282 14.83 3.36 -8.14
C ALA A 282 13.82 4.13 -9.02
N PRO A 283 14.28 4.98 -9.96
CA PRO A 283 13.39 5.60 -10.93
C PRO A 283 12.91 4.56 -11.96
N ILE A 284 11.65 4.67 -12.35
CA ILE A 284 11.01 3.94 -13.44
C ILE A 284 10.49 4.94 -14.47
N THR A 285 10.58 4.58 -15.74
CA THR A 285 9.98 5.34 -16.85
C THR A 285 9.03 4.41 -17.60
N VAL A 286 7.78 4.86 -17.76
CA VAL A 286 6.76 4.18 -18.57
C VAL A 286 6.65 4.92 -19.89
N LYS A 287 6.66 4.18 -20.99
CA LYS A 287 6.54 4.66 -22.38
C LYS A 287 5.11 4.54 -22.89
N PRO A 288 4.73 5.25 -23.97
CA PRO A 288 3.46 5.05 -24.67
C PRO A 288 3.28 3.63 -25.22
#